data_AF-A0A699RRX0-F1
#
_entry.id   AF-A0A699RRX0-F1
#
_cell.length_a   1.000
_cell.length_b   1.000
_cell.length_c   1.000
_cell.angle_alpha   90.00
_cell.angle_beta   90.00
_cell.angle_gamma   90.00
#
_symmetry.space_group_name_H-M   'P 1'
#
loop_
_entity.id
_entity.type
_entity.pdbx_description
1 polymer ?
#
loop_
_entity_poly.entity_id
_entity_poly.type
_entity_poly.pdbx_seq_one_letter_code
_entity_poly.pdbx_strand_id
1 'polypeptide(L)'
;MVITLKWIYKVKLDELGGILKNKARLVAHGYHQEVGIYYEESFAPVAILEAIRIFLAFAAHINMAVYQMDAKTTFLNGNMREEFYVSQPDGFEDPDNPNHVYKLKKALYGLKQ
;
A
#
# COMPACT_ATOMS: atom_id res chain seq x y z
N MET A 1 8.17 16.77 0.39
CA MET A 1 8.56 15.79 -0.66
C MET A 1 7.36 15.54 -1.55
N VAL A 2 7.52 15.64 -2.87
CA VAL A 2 6.45 15.32 -3.84
C VAL A 2 6.69 13.91 -4.35
N ILE A 3 5.70 13.05 -4.23
CA ILE A 3 5.79 11.64 -4.63
C ILE A 3 5.18 11.47 -6.01
N THR A 4 5.95 10.92 -6.94
CA THR A 4 5.45 10.58 -8.27
C THR A 4 4.45 9.44 -8.19
N LEU A 5 3.40 9.48 -8.99
CA LEU A 5 2.40 8.41 -9.07
C LEU A 5 2.58 7.57 -10.34
N LYS A 6 2.03 6.35 -10.31
CA LYS A 6 1.96 5.47 -11.48
C LYS A 6 0.66 4.67 -11.48
N TRP A 7 0.09 4.50 -12.67
CA TRP A 7 -1.00 3.57 -12.89
C TRP A 7 -0.50 2.13 -13.09
N ILE A 8 -1.09 1.19 -12.37
CA ILE A 8 -0.91 -0.25 -12.58
C ILE A 8 -2.24 -0.83 -13.07
N TYR A 9 -2.21 -1.35 -14.29
CA TYR A 9 -3.33 -2.04 -14.90
C TYR A 9 -3.17 -3.56 -14.74
N LYS A 10 -4.26 -4.25 -14.40
CA LYS A 10 -4.30 -5.71 -14.33
C LYS A 10 -5.65 -6.20 -14.81
N VAL A 11 -5.63 -7.07 -15.81
CA VAL A 11 -6.82 -7.81 -16.23
C VAL A 11 -6.92 -9.08 -15.39
N LYS A 12 -8.09 -9.35 -14.82
CA LYS A 12 -8.45 -10.64 -14.24
C LYS A 12 -9.19 -11.45 -15.29
N LEU A 13 -8.67 -12.64 -15.54
CA LEU A 13 -9.30 -13.63 -16.40
C LEU A 13 -10.07 -14.64 -15.56
N ASP A 14 -11.08 -15.26 -16.15
CA ASP A 14 -11.73 -16.47 -15.63
C ASP A 14 -10.90 -17.73 -15.98
N GLU A 15 -11.39 -18.90 -15.56
CA GLU A 15 -10.73 -20.19 -15.81
C GLU A 15 -10.69 -20.58 -17.30
N LEU A 16 -11.56 -19.98 -18.13
CA LEU A 16 -11.65 -20.20 -19.58
C LEU A 16 -10.88 -19.12 -20.38
N GLY A 17 -10.19 -18.20 -19.70
CA GLY A 17 -9.44 -17.11 -20.33
C GLY A 17 -10.27 -15.89 -20.73
N GLY A 18 -11.56 -15.87 -20.38
CA GLY A 18 -12.45 -14.73 -20.58
C GLY A 18 -12.12 -13.57 -19.62
N ILE A 19 -12.37 -12.33 -20.04
CA ILE A 19 -12.11 -11.15 -19.21
C ILE A 19 -13.19 -11.04 -18.13
N LEU A 20 -12.80 -11.31 -16.89
CA LEU A 20 -13.69 -11.20 -15.74
C LEU A 20 -13.70 -9.78 -15.15
N LYS A 21 -12.55 -9.11 -15.10
CA LYS A 21 -12.45 -7.74 -14.55
C LYS A 21 -11.19 -7.01 -14.97
N ASN A 22 -11.35 -5.78 -15.45
CA ASN A 22 -10.23 -4.83 -15.57
C ASN A 22 -10.02 -4.09 -14.25
N LYS A 23 -8.76 -4.04 -13.78
CA LYS A 23 -8.37 -3.29 -12.59
C LYS A 23 -7.35 -2.23 -12.97
N ALA A 24 -7.57 -1.02 -12.47
CA ALA A 24 -6.56 0.04 -12.43
C ALA A 24 -6.26 0.35 -10.96
N ARG A 25 -5.00 0.61 -10.64
CA ARG A 25 -4.55 1.03 -9.30
C ARG A 25 -3.58 2.19 -9.46
N LEU A 26 -3.81 3.24 -8.68
CA LEU A 26 -2.87 4.33 -8.54
C LEU A 26 -1.94 4.02 -7.37
N VAL A 27 -0.64 4.04 -7.61
CA VAL A 27 0.38 3.72 -6.58
C VAL A 27 1.46 4.78 -6.56
N ALA A 28 2.09 4.96 -5.40
CA ALA A 28 3.29 5.77 -5.25
C ALA A 28 4.49 5.09 -5.91
N HIS A 29 5.35 5.89 -6.56
CA HIS A 29 6.62 5.43 -7.13
C HIS A 29 7.63 5.23 -5.99
N GLY A 30 7.87 3.98 -5.59
CA GLY A 30 8.72 3.63 -4.43
C GLY A 30 10.23 3.87 -4.59
N TYR A 31 10.68 4.59 -5.62
CA TYR A 31 12.09 4.74 -6.00
C TYR A 31 12.75 6.05 -5.52
N HIS A 32 11.99 7.01 -4.99
CA HIS A 32 12.50 8.30 -4.51
C HIS A 32 12.49 8.42 -2.98
N GLN A 33 13.07 7.43 -2.29
CA GLN A 33 13.41 7.57 -0.87
C GLN A 33 14.93 7.42 -0.73
N GLU A 34 15.57 8.46 -0.19
CA GLU A 34 17.02 8.49 0.02
C GLU A 34 17.45 7.37 0.97
N VAL A 35 18.45 6.60 0.55
CA VAL A 35 19.11 5.58 1.37
C VAL A 35 19.76 6.29 2.56
N GLY A 36 19.36 5.90 3.78
CA GLY A 36 19.96 6.39 5.03
C GLY A 36 19.11 7.34 5.87
N ILE A 37 18.00 7.87 5.35
CA ILE A 37 17.08 8.74 6.15
C ILE A 37 15.75 8.03 6.44
N TYR A 38 15.17 7.34 5.45
CA TYR A 38 13.86 6.67 5.55
C TYR A 38 13.90 5.18 5.14
N TYR A 39 15.11 4.62 4.95
CA TYR A 39 15.30 3.27 4.41
C TYR A 39 15.22 2.17 5.47
N GLU A 40 15.77 2.42 6.67
CA GLU A 40 15.83 1.40 7.74
C GLU A 40 14.52 1.23 8.52
N GLU A 41 13.66 2.23 8.51
CA GLU A 41 12.39 2.19 9.21
C GLU A 41 11.32 1.53 8.32
N SER A 42 11.18 0.21 8.46
CA SER A 42 10.14 -0.57 7.79
C SER A 42 8.91 -0.66 8.70
N PHE A 43 7.94 0.25 8.54
CA PHE A 43 6.78 0.33 9.44
C PHE A 43 5.52 -0.39 8.93
N ALA A 44 5.62 -1.26 7.94
CA ALA A 44 4.57 -2.28 7.80
C ALA A 44 4.81 -3.31 8.93
N PRO A 45 3.86 -3.52 9.87
CA PRO A 45 3.98 -4.58 10.86
C PRO A 45 3.74 -5.92 10.16
N VAL A 46 4.66 -6.33 9.31
CA VAL A 46 4.70 -7.66 8.75
C VAL A 46 5.22 -8.52 9.88
N ALA A 47 4.31 -9.23 10.54
CA ALA A 47 4.68 -10.17 11.58
C ALA A 47 5.73 -11.13 11.01
N ILE A 48 6.90 -11.12 11.66
CA ILE A 48 8.02 -11.99 11.32
C ILE A 48 7.54 -13.44 11.43
N LEU A 49 7.85 -14.27 10.43
CA LEU A 49 7.31 -15.64 10.35
C LEU A 49 7.68 -16.46 11.58
N GLU A 50 8.88 -16.22 12.13
CA GLU A 50 9.39 -16.78 13.37
C GLU A 50 8.49 -16.43 14.56
N ALA A 51 8.08 -15.16 14.70
CA ALA A 51 7.18 -14.73 15.77
C ALA A 51 5.78 -15.36 15.64
N ILE A 52 5.26 -15.47 14.41
CA ILE A 52 3.99 -16.17 14.14
C ILE A 52 4.10 -17.65 14.53
N ARG A 53 5.20 -18.31 14.17
CA ARG A 53 5.44 -19.73 14.51
C ARG A 53 5.50 -19.94 16.02
N ILE A 54 6.23 -19.09 16.75
CA ILE A 54 6.32 -19.15 18.21
C ILE A 54 4.93 -18.93 18.83
N PHE A 55 4.19 -17.93 18.37
CA PHE A 55 2.83 -17.65 18.84
C PHE A 55 1.89 -18.83 18.62
N LEU A 56 1.88 -19.42 17.42
CA LEU A 56 1.04 -20.58 17.10
C LEU A 56 1.44 -21.82 17.91
N ALA A 57 2.75 -22.07 18.10
CA ALA A 57 3.23 -23.17 18.92
C ALA A 57 2.80 -23.02 20.38
N PHE A 58 2.88 -21.80 20.92
CA PHE A 58 2.40 -21.49 22.26
C PHE A 58 0.88 -21.65 22.38
N ALA A 59 0.11 -21.10 21.43
CA ALA A 59 -1.34 -21.24 21.41
C ALA A 59 -1.78 -22.71 21.36
N ALA A 60 -1.09 -23.55 20.58
CA ALA A 60 -1.31 -24.98 20.55
C ALA A 60 -0.98 -25.65 21.89
N HIS A 61 0.11 -25.25 22.56
CA HIS A 61 0.51 -25.79 23.86
C HIS A 61 -0.53 -25.55 24.96
N ILE A 62 -1.15 -24.36 24.98
CA ILE A 62 -2.18 -24.00 25.98
C ILE A 62 -3.61 -24.29 25.50
N ASN A 63 -3.78 -24.95 24.36
CA ASN A 63 -5.07 -25.25 23.74
C ASN A 63 -5.96 -24.00 23.51
N MET A 64 -5.33 -22.89 23.09
CA MET A 64 -6.00 -21.63 22.77
C MET A 64 -6.45 -21.61 21.30
N ALA A 65 -7.71 -21.25 21.06
CA ALA A 65 -8.22 -21.03 19.71
C ALA A 65 -7.64 -19.73 19.12
N VAL A 66 -7.13 -19.82 17.88
CA VAL A 66 -6.60 -18.68 17.13
C VAL A 66 -7.48 -18.41 15.93
N TYR A 67 -7.85 -17.15 15.73
CA TYR A 67 -8.62 -16.68 14.57
C TYR A 67 -7.79 -15.69 13.77
N GLN A 68 -7.80 -15.85 12.44
CA GLN A 68 -7.15 -14.92 11.52
C GLN A 68 -8.22 -14.09 10.79
N MET A 69 -8.06 -12.77 10.79
CA MET A 69 -8.90 -11.87 10.01
C MET A 69 -8.03 -11.04 9.07
N ASP A 70 -8.23 -11.20 7.77
CA ASP A 70 -7.68 -10.31 6.76
C ASP A 70 -8.63 -9.14 6.53
N ALA A 71 -8.26 -7.98 7.06
CA ALA A 71 -9.08 -6.80 6.95
C ALA A 71 -8.77 -6.08 5.61
N LYS A 72 -9.68 -6.22 4.65
CA LYS A 72 -9.59 -5.53 3.35
C LYS A 72 -9.54 -4.02 3.57
N THR A 73 -8.59 -3.35 2.92
CA THR A 73 -8.45 -1.88 2.87
C THR A 73 -8.06 -1.17 4.16
N THR A 74 -7.62 -1.87 5.21
CA THR A 74 -7.13 -1.24 6.45
C THR A 74 -6.03 -0.23 6.20
N PHE A 75 -5.11 -0.55 5.29
CA PHE A 75 -4.05 0.37 4.89
C PHE A 75 -4.59 1.70 4.32
N LEU A 76 -5.61 1.65 3.46
CA LEU A 76 -6.18 2.85 2.82
C LEU A 76 -6.99 3.71 3.79
N ASN A 77 -7.40 3.16 4.94
CA ASN A 77 -8.24 3.84 5.93
C ASN A 77 -7.47 4.20 7.22
N GLY A 78 -6.16 3.94 7.28
CA GLY A 78 -5.33 4.42 8.38
C GLY A 78 -5.21 5.95 8.36
N ASN A 79 -5.24 6.57 9.54
CA ASN A 79 -4.93 8.00 9.66
C ASN A 79 -3.48 8.24 9.29
N MET A 80 -3.24 9.18 8.37
CA MET A 80 -1.90 9.63 8.03
C MET A 80 -1.43 10.61 9.10
N ARG A 81 -0.30 10.31 9.73
CA ARG A 81 0.36 11.21 10.70
C ARG A 81 1.09 12.36 10.00
N GLU A 82 1.50 12.12 8.75
CA GLU A 82 2.28 13.06 7.94
C GLU A 82 1.49 13.54 6.72
N GLU A 83 1.85 14.73 6.25
CA GLU A 83 1.27 15.31 5.04
C GLU A 83 2.08 14.94 3.81
N PHE A 84 1.48 14.15 2.92
CA PHE A 84 2.10 13.77 1.65
C PHE A 84 1.50 14.55 0.49
N TYR A 85 2.38 15.01 -0.40
CA TYR A 85 2.02 15.62 -1.68
C TYR A 85 2.44 14.71 -2.81
N VAL A 86 1.63 14.63 -3.86
CA VAL A 86 1.85 13.77 -5.02
C VAL A 86 1.80 14.56 -6.32
N SER A 87 2.56 14.11 -7.31
CA SER A 87 2.47 14.66 -8.66
C SER A 87 1.06 14.45 -9.23
N GLN A 88 0.71 15.26 -10.23
CA GLN A 88 -0.52 15.01 -10.97
C GLN A 88 -0.40 13.66 -11.67
N PRO A 89 -1.40 12.77 -11.56
CA PRO A 89 -1.34 11.48 -12.21
C PRO A 89 -1.65 11.63 -13.69
N ASP A 90 -0.99 10.82 -14.52
CA ASP A 90 -1.20 10.80 -15.97
C ASP A 90 -2.69 10.74 -16.31
N GLY A 91 -3.15 11.66 -17.15
CA GLY A 91 -4.54 11.80 -17.58
C GLY A 91 -5.45 12.62 -16.64
N PHE A 92 -4.91 13.16 -15.53
CA PHE A 92 -5.62 14.02 -14.57
C PHE A 92 -4.84 15.31 -14.27
N GLU A 93 -4.04 15.74 -15.24
CA GLU A 93 -3.29 17.00 -15.19
C GLU A 93 -4.25 18.17 -15.35
N ASP A 94 -4.10 19.19 -14.51
CA ASP A 94 -4.77 20.47 -14.59
C ASP A 94 -4.01 21.36 -15.61
N PRO A 95 -4.61 21.64 -16.78
CA PRO A 95 -3.95 22.44 -17.81
C PRO A 95 -3.76 23.90 -17.40
N ASP A 96 -4.61 24.43 -16.51
CA ASP A 96 -4.50 25.81 -16.03
C ASP A 96 -3.44 25.91 -14.92
N ASN A 97 -3.15 24.80 -14.24
CA ASN A 97 -2.19 24.74 -13.14
C ASN A 97 -1.20 23.57 -13.28
N PRO A 98 -0.31 23.58 -14.29
CA PRO A 98 0.56 22.45 -14.60
C PRO A 98 1.56 22.11 -13.49
N ASN A 99 1.93 23.10 -12.66
CA ASN A 99 2.89 22.94 -11.57
C ASN A 99 2.25 22.58 -10.22
N HIS A 100 0.93 22.41 -10.17
CA HIS A 100 0.27 22.02 -8.94
C HIS A 100 0.50 20.55 -8.58
N VAL A 101 0.37 20.27 -7.29
CA VAL A 101 0.49 18.94 -6.70
C VAL A 101 -0.75 18.65 -5.86
N TYR A 102 -1.12 17.39 -5.75
CA TYR A 102 -2.26 16.98 -4.95
C TYR A 102 -1.81 16.65 -3.53
N LYS A 103 -2.60 17.08 -2.53
CA LYS A 103 -2.43 16.64 -1.14
C LYS A 103 -3.18 15.34 -0.92
N LEU A 104 -2.49 14.32 -0.41
CA LEU A 104 -3.14 13.06 -0.06
C LEU A 104 -4.00 13.23 1.20
N LYS A 105 -5.25 12.77 1.12
CA LYS A 105 -6.15 12.66 2.27
C LYS A 105 -6.19 11.27 2.90
N LYS A 106 -5.75 10.26 2.14
CA LYS A 106 -5.67 8.85 2.54
C LYS A 106 -4.37 8.24 2.04
N ALA A 107 -3.91 7.19 2.72
CA ALA A 107 -2.71 6.48 2.31
C ALA A 107 -2.90 5.81 0.94
N LEU A 108 -1.86 5.84 0.10
CA LEU A 108 -1.77 5.13 -1.17
C LEU A 108 -0.81 3.96 -1.07
N TYR A 109 -1.08 2.89 -1.81
CA TYR A 109 -0.16 1.76 -1.91
C TYR A 109 1.22 2.21 -2.41
N GLY A 110 2.27 1.67 -1.81
CA GLY A 110 3.64 2.06 -2.12
C GLY A 110 4.14 3.26 -1.32
N LEU A 111 3.28 3.93 -0.55
CA LEU A 111 3.74 4.78 0.54
C LEU A 111 4.28 3.87 1.65
N LYS A 112 5.54 4.07 2.03
CA LYS A 112 6.06 3.55 3.29
C LYS A 112 5.44 4.43 4.40
N GLN A 113 4.65 3.81 5.29
CA GLN A 113 4.36 4.41 6.61
C GLN A 113 5.63 4.38 7.45
#